data_AF-A0A931XB33-F1
#
_entry.id   AF-A0A931XB33-F1
#
_cell.length_a   1.000
_cell.length_b   1.000
_cell.length_c   1.000
_cell.angle_alpha   90.00
_cell.angle_beta   90.00
_cell.angle_gamma   90.00
#
_symmetry.space_group_name_H-M   'P 1'
#
loop_
_entity.id
_entity.type
_entity.pdbx_description
1 polymer ?
#
loop_
_entity_poly.entity_id
_entity_poly.type
_entity_poly.pdbx_seq_one_letter_code
_entity_poly.pdbx_strand_id
1 'polypeptide(L)'
;MNQENILNGIKLRSLFDSFSHEFKSSTVENKILTLSALNHFGFLKKIIKEYEKNYKENGRNDIVKEINTTLCFYITTLNPKNVQDKEKLNKIIVVLENELKIFSDKNFSKEKFINAFLDNNEEEYKKQKNFFKIDLNKDLTSALNQRDEDECKEFQEQYFHLYKFLKHNLISNYRLNNFIGFMIDMGFDYQSEYVVRYFLQNPSKENYFEAIKYSIDILFFGKEPYHKFVLFRNNFGHSEQIKKFYNNDETAIHLDTEKDFEDWEKYIKGENPKQQYIQRWKSLTDLNSKQDVIIISSFQGIGYKIGKIKKGAKFEKIVNGTSVYYLFKLENAKAINLDLYQFVQTILPANVTLSNVNRKNYSLRKIFPGVVCNVSNFEMDDIAIEILVAEWLRSKYAPKKYKIKFQILKTGGNKKDIDISGITENDENLIVQVSNTENLGTIKNKIAKMEKYDDCKKIFFFNIQSQEINGHKIIDIKNVIEDFKKDKYYDKLLRELT
;
A
#
# COMPACT_ATOMS: atom_id res chain seq x y z
N MET A 1 -12.53 12.52 -1.69
CA MET A 1 -13.83 13.15 -1.36
C MET A 1 -13.63 14.66 -1.33
N ASN A 2 -14.50 15.46 -1.96
CA ASN A 2 -14.41 16.93 -1.94
C ASN A 2 -15.69 17.54 -1.31
N GLN A 3 -15.65 18.83 -1.03
CA GLN A 3 -16.76 19.56 -0.41
C GLN A 3 -18.05 19.50 -1.24
N GLU A 4 -17.96 19.68 -2.56
CA GLU A 4 -19.11 19.69 -3.46
C GLU A 4 -19.89 18.37 -3.43
N ASN A 5 -19.18 17.24 -3.43
CA ASN A 5 -19.79 15.92 -3.34
C ASN A 5 -20.47 15.68 -1.98
N ILE A 6 -19.92 16.23 -0.89
CA ILE A 6 -20.55 16.10 0.44
C ILE A 6 -21.82 16.93 0.53
N LEU A 7 -21.79 18.16 0.02
CA LEU A 7 -22.95 19.03 0.00
C LEU A 7 -24.02 18.51 -0.97
N ASN A 8 -23.64 17.93 -2.11
CA ASN A 8 -24.55 17.35 -3.09
C ASN A 8 -25.75 18.27 -3.43
N GLY A 9 -25.46 19.53 -3.77
CA GLY A 9 -26.47 20.54 -4.06
C GLY A 9 -27.10 21.23 -2.84
N ILE A 10 -26.76 20.83 -1.60
CA ILE A 10 -27.17 21.51 -0.37
C ILE A 10 -26.51 22.90 -0.32
N LYS A 11 -27.33 23.95 -0.34
CA LYS A 11 -26.87 25.34 -0.17
C LYS A 11 -26.41 25.57 1.27
N LEU A 12 -25.30 26.27 1.47
CA LEU A 12 -24.79 26.54 2.84
C LEU A 12 -25.76 27.34 3.72
N ARG A 13 -26.61 28.19 3.13
CA ARG A 13 -27.71 28.87 3.84
C ARG A 13 -28.63 27.88 4.57
N SER A 14 -28.88 26.72 3.96
CA SER A 14 -29.70 25.68 4.60
C SER A 14 -29.06 25.12 5.88
N LEU A 15 -27.75 25.28 6.08
CA LEU A 15 -27.05 24.79 7.25
C LEU A 15 -26.84 25.87 8.31
N PHE A 16 -26.67 27.13 7.92
CA PHE A 16 -26.18 28.18 8.83
C PHE A 16 -27.12 29.38 9.02
N ASP A 17 -28.06 29.62 8.10
CA ASP A 17 -28.96 30.79 8.11
C ASP A 17 -30.37 30.35 8.49
N SER A 18 -30.68 30.36 9.79
CA SER A 18 -31.92 29.82 10.35
C SER A 18 -33.20 30.52 9.88
N PHE A 19 -33.08 31.75 9.35
CA PHE A 19 -34.21 32.53 8.86
C PHE A 19 -34.47 32.31 7.36
N SER A 20 -33.50 31.74 6.62
CA SER A 20 -33.66 31.43 5.20
C SER A 20 -34.74 30.38 4.92
N HIS A 21 -35.38 30.52 3.75
CA HIS A 21 -36.29 29.49 3.23
C HIS A 21 -35.55 28.16 3.00
N GLU A 22 -34.28 28.23 2.58
CA GLU A 22 -33.40 27.08 2.43
C GLU A 22 -33.18 26.30 3.73
N PHE A 23 -33.15 26.97 4.88
CA PHE A 23 -33.00 26.29 6.16
C PHE A 23 -34.27 25.54 6.56
N LYS A 24 -35.43 26.12 6.28
CA LYS A 24 -36.73 25.49 6.59
C LYS A 24 -37.06 24.30 5.67
N SER A 25 -36.40 24.17 4.52
CA SER A 25 -36.67 23.10 3.55
C SER A 25 -36.04 21.73 3.88
N SER A 26 -35.25 21.63 4.95
CA SER A 26 -34.62 20.37 5.39
C SER A 26 -34.83 20.12 6.89
N THR A 27 -34.90 18.87 7.31
CA THR A 27 -35.03 18.51 8.74
C THR A 27 -33.73 18.78 9.50
N VAL A 28 -33.82 19.02 10.82
CA VAL A 28 -32.64 19.21 11.67
C VAL A 28 -31.72 17.98 11.63
N GLU A 29 -32.28 16.78 11.58
CA GLU A 29 -31.52 15.53 11.46
C GLU A 29 -30.67 15.49 10.17
N ASN A 30 -31.24 15.86 9.02
CA ASN A 30 -30.50 15.91 7.76
C ASN A 30 -29.37 16.95 7.78
N LYS A 31 -29.58 18.08 8.47
CA LYS A 31 -28.55 19.10 8.66
C LYS A 31 -27.43 18.56 9.55
N ILE A 32 -27.75 17.95 10.70
CA ILE A 32 -26.77 17.32 11.58
C ILE A 32 -25.98 16.26 10.82
N LEU A 33 -26.64 15.38 10.05
CA LEU A 33 -25.97 14.36 9.26
C LEU A 33 -25.00 14.96 8.22
N THR A 34 -25.40 16.05 7.56
CA THR A 34 -24.53 16.76 6.60
C THR A 34 -23.34 17.41 7.32
N LEU A 35 -23.55 18.06 8.46
CA LEU A 35 -22.49 18.65 9.28
C LEU A 35 -21.53 17.58 9.83
N SER A 36 -22.05 16.43 10.25
CA SER A 36 -21.26 15.27 10.68
C SER A 36 -20.39 14.75 9.56
N ALA A 37 -20.92 14.63 8.33
CA ALA A 37 -20.12 14.24 7.17
C ALA A 37 -19.03 15.29 6.85
N LEU A 38 -19.37 16.58 6.86
CA LEU A 38 -18.40 17.66 6.67
C LEU A 38 -17.29 17.64 7.74
N ASN A 39 -17.62 17.32 8.98
CA ASN A 39 -16.66 17.18 10.08
C ASN A 39 -15.76 15.95 9.86
N HIS A 40 -16.36 14.79 9.54
CA HIS A 40 -15.65 13.54 9.31
C HIS A 40 -14.60 13.64 8.20
N PHE A 41 -14.93 14.35 7.13
CA PHE A 41 -14.01 14.57 6.00
C PHE A 41 -13.14 15.84 6.14
N GLY A 42 -13.18 16.54 7.29
CA GLY A 42 -12.28 17.65 7.60
C GLY A 42 -12.59 18.99 6.93
N PHE A 43 -13.81 19.19 6.42
CA PHE A 43 -14.20 20.41 5.71
C PHE A 43 -15.00 21.41 6.56
N LEU A 44 -15.58 20.97 7.69
CA LEU A 44 -16.54 21.77 8.47
C LEU A 44 -16.01 23.17 8.84
N LYS A 45 -14.88 23.24 9.54
CA LYS A 45 -14.30 24.52 10.01
C LYS A 45 -13.96 25.47 8.87
N LYS A 46 -13.43 24.95 7.76
CA LYS A 46 -13.10 25.74 6.58
C LYS A 46 -14.38 26.37 6.01
N ILE A 47 -15.42 25.56 5.82
CA ILE A 47 -16.72 25.99 5.27
C ILE A 47 -17.37 27.05 6.14
N ILE A 48 -17.40 26.87 7.46
CA ILE A 48 -18.01 27.84 8.38
C ILE A 48 -17.29 29.20 8.27
N LYS A 49 -15.95 29.20 8.25
CA LYS A 49 -15.15 30.42 8.14
C LYS A 49 -15.29 31.12 6.79
N GLU A 50 -15.31 30.36 5.70
CA GLU A 50 -15.54 30.91 4.37
C GLU A 50 -16.94 31.51 4.24
N TYR A 51 -17.95 30.81 4.78
CA TYR A 51 -19.33 31.30 4.81
C TYR A 51 -19.45 32.63 5.57
N GLU A 52 -18.89 32.71 6.79
CA GLU A 52 -18.86 33.95 7.58
C GLU A 52 -18.15 35.08 6.83
N LYS A 53 -16.95 34.81 6.29
CA LYS A 53 -16.13 35.79 5.58
C LYS A 53 -16.88 36.37 4.37
N ASN A 54 -17.49 35.51 3.56
CA ASN A 54 -18.22 35.93 2.35
C ASN A 54 -19.38 36.88 2.69
N TYR A 55 -20.13 36.63 3.77
CA TYR A 55 -21.23 37.52 4.15
C TYR A 55 -20.76 38.80 4.84
N LYS A 56 -19.65 38.73 5.59
CA LYS A 56 -19.01 39.92 6.16
C LYS A 56 -18.52 40.88 5.09
N GLU A 57 -17.88 40.37 4.03
CA GLU A 57 -17.40 41.17 2.90
C GLU A 57 -18.55 41.81 2.10
N ASN A 58 -19.72 41.17 2.08
CA ASN A 58 -20.94 41.68 1.44
C ASN A 58 -21.81 42.56 2.37
N GLY A 59 -21.31 42.96 3.54
CA GLY A 59 -22.02 43.85 4.48
C GLY A 59 -23.22 43.22 5.20
N ARG A 60 -23.40 41.89 5.12
CA ARG A 60 -24.53 41.16 5.72
C ARG A 60 -24.23 40.72 7.15
N ASN A 61 -24.10 41.70 8.03
CA ASN A 61 -23.83 41.50 9.46
C ASN A 61 -24.97 40.79 10.22
N ASP A 62 -26.18 40.82 9.67
CA ASP A 62 -27.33 40.03 10.13
C ASP A 62 -27.01 38.53 10.09
N ILE A 63 -26.62 38.01 8.91
CA ILE A 63 -26.30 36.60 8.71
C ILE A 63 -25.07 36.18 9.54
N VAL A 64 -24.06 37.03 9.64
CA VAL A 64 -22.86 36.75 10.45
C VAL A 64 -23.20 36.53 11.92
N LYS A 65 -24.10 37.33 12.49
CA LYS A 65 -24.55 37.18 13.89
C LYS A 65 -25.35 35.89 14.10
N GLU A 66 -26.09 35.46 13.08
CA GLU A 66 -26.93 34.27 13.14
C GLU A 66 -26.14 32.97 13.13
N ILE A 67 -24.98 32.93 12.46
CA ILE A 67 -24.13 31.73 12.40
C ILE A 67 -23.88 31.18 13.81
N ASN A 68 -23.46 32.01 14.76
CA ASN A 68 -23.22 31.56 16.13
C ASN A 68 -24.46 30.94 16.76
N THR A 69 -25.62 31.58 16.58
CA THR A 69 -26.91 31.11 17.13
C THR A 69 -27.28 29.76 16.53
N THR A 70 -27.17 29.61 15.22
CA THR A 70 -27.47 28.34 14.52
C THR A 70 -26.51 27.23 14.92
N LEU A 71 -25.21 27.52 15.09
CA LEU A 71 -24.23 26.54 15.53
C LEU A 71 -24.46 26.12 16.99
N CYS A 72 -24.76 27.06 17.88
CA CYS A 72 -25.15 26.76 19.26
C CYS A 72 -26.41 25.89 19.32
N PHE A 73 -27.40 26.16 18.46
CA PHE A 73 -28.60 25.32 18.34
C PHE A 73 -28.25 23.86 18.02
N TYR A 74 -27.32 23.60 17.08
CA TYR A 74 -26.88 22.23 16.82
C TYR A 74 -26.15 21.60 17.99
N ILE A 75 -25.28 22.33 18.69
CA ILE A 75 -24.58 21.85 19.88
C ILE A 75 -25.60 21.42 20.95
N THR A 76 -26.58 22.27 21.25
CA THR A 76 -27.63 21.96 22.23
C THR A 76 -28.54 20.83 21.77
N THR A 77 -28.79 20.70 20.46
CA THR A 77 -29.55 19.57 19.91
C THR A 77 -28.80 18.24 20.06
N LEU A 78 -27.48 18.24 19.84
CA LEU A 78 -26.63 17.06 19.99
C LEU A 78 -26.40 16.69 21.47
N ASN A 79 -26.26 17.71 22.31
CA ASN A 79 -25.99 17.58 23.74
C ASN A 79 -26.72 18.70 24.52
N PRO A 80 -27.94 18.43 25.04
CA PRO A 80 -28.75 19.45 25.74
C PRO A 80 -28.09 20.04 26.98
N LYS A 81 -27.07 19.38 27.55
CA LYS A 81 -26.32 19.87 28.72
C LYS A 81 -25.26 20.91 28.33
N ASN A 82 -24.91 21.01 27.05
CA ASN A 82 -23.87 21.88 26.53
C ASN A 82 -24.51 23.16 25.97
N VAL A 83 -24.86 24.08 26.87
CA VAL A 83 -25.43 25.39 26.51
C VAL A 83 -24.31 26.38 26.28
N GLN A 84 -24.22 26.87 25.05
CA GLN A 84 -23.21 27.83 24.60
C GLN A 84 -23.86 29.19 24.39
N ASP A 85 -23.60 30.15 25.28
CA ASP A 85 -24.11 31.52 25.15
C ASP A 85 -22.96 32.53 25.01
N LYS A 86 -23.06 33.43 24.04
CA LYS A 86 -22.11 34.53 23.75
C LYS A 86 -20.64 34.13 23.56
N GLU A 87 -20.36 32.92 23.09
CA GLU A 87 -18.99 32.50 22.81
C GLU A 87 -18.43 33.02 21.47
N LYS A 88 -17.10 33.11 21.37
CA LYS A 88 -16.42 33.43 20.10
C LYS A 88 -16.59 32.25 19.12
N LEU A 89 -16.84 32.54 17.84
CA LEU A 89 -17.07 31.54 16.79
C LEU A 89 -16.03 30.40 16.77
N ASN A 90 -14.74 30.71 16.92
CA ASN A 90 -13.70 29.68 16.93
C ASN A 90 -13.91 28.64 18.05
N LYS A 91 -14.41 29.06 19.22
CA LYS A 91 -14.68 28.16 20.35
C LYS A 91 -15.93 27.33 20.09
N ILE A 92 -16.99 27.94 19.56
CA ILE A 92 -18.22 27.27 19.12
C ILE A 92 -17.89 26.17 18.09
N ILE A 93 -17.04 26.46 17.09
CA ILE A 93 -16.62 25.48 16.08
C ILE A 93 -15.95 24.27 16.75
N VAL A 94 -15.00 24.49 17.66
CA VAL A 94 -14.29 23.39 18.34
C VAL A 94 -15.26 22.52 19.15
N VAL A 95 -16.20 23.13 19.86
CA VAL A 95 -17.23 22.39 20.61
C VAL A 95 -18.11 21.58 19.66
N LEU A 96 -18.58 22.19 18.57
CA LEU A 96 -19.40 21.51 17.56
C LEU A 96 -18.64 20.36 16.89
N GLU A 97 -17.36 20.54 16.52
CA GLU A 97 -16.51 19.49 15.95
C GLU A 97 -16.44 18.26 16.88
N ASN A 98 -16.30 18.49 18.19
CA ASN A 98 -16.27 17.42 19.19
C ASN A 98 -17.63 16.71 19.33
N GLU A 99 -18.73 17.45 19.46
CA GLU A 99 -20.08 16.86 19.59
C GLU A 99 -20.49 16.08 18.33
N LEU A 100 -20.19 16.63 17.14
CA LEU A 100 -20.40 15.93 15.87
C LEU A 100 -19.54 14.68 15.75
N LYS A 101 -18.31 14.69 16.28
CA LYS A 101 -17.45 13.50 16.31
C LYS A 101 -18.05 12.42 17.20
N ILE A 102 -18.48 12.77 18.42
CA ILE A 102 -19.16 11.83 19.34
C ILE A 102 -20.42 11.24 18.69
N PHE A 103 -21.25 12.09 18.08
CA PHE A 103 -22.43 11.65 17.35
C PHE A 103 -22.04 10.71 16.20
N SER A 104 -21.00 11.05 15.44
CA SER A 104 -20.57 10.25 14.30
C SER A 104 -20.05 8.87 14.70
N ASP A 105 -19.17 8.83 15.71
CA ASP A 105 -18.56 7.60 16.22
C ASP A 105 -19.61 6.64 16.79
N LYS A 106 -20.71 7.17 17.35
CA LYS A 106 -21.84 6.37 17.85
C LYS A 106 -22.72 5.82 16.72
N ASN A 107 -23.03 6.65 15.73
CA ASN A 107 -24.06 6.34 14.74
C ASN A 107 -23.53 5.69 13.46
N PHE A 108 -22.32 6.03 13.03
CA PHE A 108 -21.80 5.61 11.73
C PHE A 108 -20.53 4.79 11.87
N SER A 109 -20.48 3.69 11.14
CA SER A 109 -19.25 2.92 10.98
C SER A 109 -19.30 2.20 9.62
N LYS A 110 -18.12 1.93 9.06
CA LYS A 110 -18.04 1.17 7.80
C LYS A 110 -18.70 -0.20 7.93
N GLU A 111 -18.56 -0.83 9.09
CA GLU A 111 -19.19 -2.11 9.39
C GLU A 111 -20.71 -2.03 9.38
N LYS A 112 -21.31 -1.02 10.04
CA LYS A 112 -22.76 -0.77 9.98
C LYS A 112 -23.23 -0.51 8.55
N PHE A 113 -22.47 0.29 7.80
CA PHE A 113 -22.77 0.59 6.40
C PHE A 113 -22.81 -0.65 5.50
N ILE A 114 -21.79 -1.52 5.64
CA ILE A 114 -21.69 -2.74 4.85
C ILE A 114 -22.75 -3.76 5.29
N ASN A 115 -22.95 -3.97 6.59
CA ASN A 115 -23.98 -4.88 7.10
C ASN A 115 -25.37 -4.44 6.64
N ALA A 116 -25.72 -3.16 6.79
CA ALA A 116 -27.01 -2.65 6.34
C ALA A 116 -27.25 -2.89 4.84
N PHE A 117 -26.19 -2.80 4.02
CA PHE A 117 -26.26 -3.13 2.60
C PHE A 117 -26.43 -4.62 2.32
N LEU A 118 -25.66 -5.48 3.02
CA LEU A 118 -25.68 -6.93 2.80
C LEU A 118 -26.99 -7.55 3.29
N ASP A 119 -27.51 -7.07 4.42
CA ASP A 119 -28.73 -7.54 5.07
C ASP A 119 -30.02 -6.91 4.48
N ASN A 120 -29.88 -6.04 3.47
CA ASN A 120 -30.99 -5.30 2.84
C ASN A 120 -31.81 -4.43 3.82
N ASN A 121 -31.16 -3.85 4.84
CA ASN A 121 -31.78 -2.86 5.71
C ASN A 121 -31.73 -1.48 5.04
N GLU A 122 -32.76 -1.16 4.24
CA GLU A 122 -32.79 0.05 3.42
C GLU A 122 -32.73 1.36 4.22
N GLU A 123 -33.39 1.41 5.38
CA GLU A 123 -33.45 2.62 6.22
C GLU A 123 -32.06 2.97 6.77
N GLU A 124 -31.41 2.00 7.42
CA GLU A 124 -30.06 2.17 7.96
C GLU A 124 -29.05 2.37 6.82
N TYR A 125 -29.18 1.63 5.72
CA TYR A 125 -28.31 1.80 4.57
C TYR A 125 -28.40 3.21 3.98
N LYS A 126 -29.60 3.75 3.81
CA LYS A 126 -29.82 5.13 3.32
C LYS A 126 -29.16 6.16 4.24
N LYS A 127 -29.29 5.98 5.56
CA LYS A 127 -28.65 6.83 6.57
C LYS A 127 -27.13 6.78 6.47
N GLN A 128 -26.53 5.59 6.41
CA GLN A 128 -25.09 5.40 6.28
C GLN A 128 -24.54 5.90 4.92
N LYS A 129 -25.23 5.61 3.81
CA LYS A 129 -24.94 6.11 2.46
C LYS A 129 -24.89 7.64 2.43
N ASN A 130 -25.85 8.30 3.07
CA ASN A 130 -25.89 9.77 3.12
C ASN A 130 -24.73 10.36 3.94
N PHE A 131 -24.27 9.68 4.98
CA PHE A 131 -23.11 10.11 5.77
C PHE A 131 -21.79 9.90 5.02
N PHE A 132 -21.54 8.68 4.52
CA PHE A 132 -20.30 8.34 3.80
C PHE A 132 -20.23 8.92 2.38
N LYS A 133 -21.36 9.38 1.83
CA LYS A 133 -21.50 9.87 0.45
C LYS A 133 -21.07 8.83 -0.58
N ILE A 134 -21.35 7.56 -0.26
CA ILE A 134 -21.02 6.39 -1.08
C ILE A 134 -22.29 5.60 -1.31
N ASP A 135 -22.56 5.28 -2.56
CA ASP A 135 -23.64 4.39 -2.98
C ASP A 135 -23.06 3.09 -3.55
N LEU A 136 -23.22 2.00 -2.81
CA LEU A 136 -22.82 0.66 -3.23
C LEU A 136 -23.73 0.12 -4.33
N ASN A 137 -24.94 0.65 -4.54
CA ASN A 137 -25.79 0.26 -5.68
C ASN A 137 -25.40 0.95 -6.99
N LYS A 138 -24.61 2.02 -6.94
CA LYS A 138 -24.18 2.74 -8.14
C LYS A 138 -23.21 1.87 -8.95
N ASP A 139 -23.41 1.83 -10.27
CA ASP A 139 -22.44 1.27 -11.19
C ASP A 139 -21.21 2.18 -11.24
N LEU A 140 -20.04 1.59 -10.94
CA LEU A 140 -18.77 2.28 -10.94
C LEU A 140 -17.92 1.99 -12.17
N THR A 141 -18.39 1.17 -13.11
CA THR A 141 -17.59 0.67 -14.25
C THR A 141 -16.86 1.80 -14.98
N SER A 142 -17.57 2.82 -15.45
CA SER A 142 -16.95 3.93 -16.19
C SER A 142 -15.99 4.75 -15.33
N ALA A 143 -16.33 4.97 -14.05
CA ALA A 143 -15.50 5.76 -13.14
C ALA A 143 -14.21 5.01 -12.75
N LEU A 144 -14.26 3.69 -12.62
CA LEU A 144 -13.09 2.86 -12.33
C LEU A 144 -12.20 2.71 -13.56
N ASN A 145 -12.76 2.54 -14.76
CA ASN A 145 -11.98 2.55 -15.99
C ASN A 145 -11.20 3.87 -16.15
N GLN A 146 -11.86 5.01 -15.93
CA GLN A 146 -11.18 6.32 -15.96
C GLN A 146 -10.06 6.39 -14.90
N ARG A 147 -10.33 5.91 -13.68
CA ARG A 147 -9.32 5.87 -12.61
C ARG A 147 -8.12 4.97 -12.97
N ASP A 148 -8.38 3.81 -13.58
CA ASP A 148 -7.36 2.89 -14.03
C ASP A 148 -6.48 3.51 -15.13
N GLU A 149 -7.08 4.27 -16.05
CA GLU A 149 -6.38 5.06 -17.06
C GLU A 149 -5.56 6.21 -16.45
N ASP A 150 -6.16 7.01 -15.57
CA ASP A 150 -5.51 8.14 -14.91
C ASP A 150 -4.32 7.71 -14.03
N GLU A 151 -4.43 6.55 -13.37
CA GLU A 151 -3.37 5.96 -12.56
C GLU A 151 -2.39 5.07 -13.37
N CYS A 152 -2.57 4.99 -14.70
CA CYS A 152 -1.77 4.14 -15.62
C CYS A 152 -1.62 2.69 -15.12
N LYS A 153 -2.72 2.10 -14.64
CA LYS A 153 -2.69 0.74 -14.06
C LYS A 153 -2.43 -0.31 -15.11
N GLU A 154 -1.53 -1.24 -14.80
CA GLU A 154 -1.38 -2.47 -15.56
C GLU A 154 -2.70 -3.25 -15.54
N PHE A 155 -3.00 -3.97 -16.62
CA PHE A 155 -4.26 -4.71 -16.78
C PHE A 155 -4.57 -5.59 -15.56
N GLN A 156 -3.59 -6.32 -15.05
CA GLN A 156 -3.75 -7.21 -13.89
C GLN A 156 -3.88 -6.47 -12.54
N GLU A 157 -3.69 -5.15 -12.51
CA GLU A 157 -3.87 -4.33 -11.32
C GLU A 157 -5.05 -3.35 -11.43
N GLN A 158 -5.94 -3.52 -12.42
CA GLN A 158 -7.07 -2.62 -12.59
C GLN A 158 -8.12 -2.80 -11.48
N TYR A 159 -8.59 -1.68 -10.92
CA TYR A 159 -9.65 -1.66 -9.90
C TYR A 159 -10.98 -2.22 -10.44
N PHE A 160 -11.21 -2.09 -11.75
CA PHE A 160 -12.37 -2.65 -12.41
C PHE A 160 -12.53 -4.17 -12.18
N HIS A 161 -11.44 -4.93 -12.21
CA HIS A 161 -11.51 -6.38 -11.98
C HIS A 161 -11.90 -6.71 -10.54
N LEU A 162 -11.32 -6.01 -9.56
CA LEU A 162 -11.70 -6.14 -8.15
C LEU A 162 -13.19 -5.77 -7.92
N TYR A 163 -13.70 -4.76 -8.61
CA TYR A 163 -15.12 -4.37 -8.53
C TYR A 163 -16.04 -5.47 -9.05
N LYS A 164 -15.72 -6.07 -10.20
CA LYS A 164 -16.45 -7.23 -10.73
C LYS A 164 -16.42 -8.40 -9.75
N PHE A 165 -15.25 -8.69 -9.18
CA PHE A 165 -15.10 -9.76 -8.20
C PHE A 165 -15.94 -9.50 -6.95
N LEU A 166 -15.90 -8.29 -6.40
CA LEU A 166 -16.73 -7.87 -5.27
C LEU A 166 -18.23 -8.07 -5.55
N LYS A 167 -18.71 -7.62 -6.72
CA LYS A 167 -20.14 -7.66 -7.06
C LYS A 167 -20.65 -9.06 -7.35
N HIS A 168 -19.99 -9.77 -8.26
CA HIS A 168 -20.48 -11.03 -8.80
C HIS A 168 -20.12 -12.23 -7.93
N ASN A 169 -19.07 -12.13 -7.12
CA ASN A 169 -18.61 -13.23 -6.29
C ASN A 169 -18.84 -12.92 -4.81
N LEU A 170 -18.15 -11.93 -4.24
CA LEU A 170 -18.17 -11.73 -2.78
C LEU A 170 -19.55 -11.39 -2.22
N ILE A 171 -20.19 -10.32 -2.73
CA ILE A 171 -21.51 -9.87 -2.26
C ILE A 171 -22.58 -10.91 -2.59
N SER A 172 -22.55 -11.46 -3.81
CA SER A 172 -23.53 -12.46 -4.26
C SER A 172 -23.46 -13.71 -3.38
N ASN A 173 -22.27 -14.29 -3.19
CA ASN A 173 -22.07 -15.46 -2.35
C ASN A 173 -22.43 -15.19 -0.89
N TYR A 174 -22.07 -14.03 -0.34
CA TYR A 174 -22.42 -13.68 1.04
C TYR A 174 -23.94 -13.66 1.26
N ARG A 175 -24.69 -13.04 0.34
CA ARG A 175 -26.16 -13.00 0.40
C ARG A 175 -26.81 -14.37 0.26
N LEU A 176 -26.20 -15.26 -0.53
CA LEU A 176 -26.66 -16.64 -0.72
C LEU A 176 -26.19 -17.58 0.41
N ASN A 177 -25.46 -17.08 1.42
CA ASN A 177 -24.78 -17.90 2.43
C ASN A 177 -23.88 -19.00 1.84
N ASN A 178 -23.28 -18.73 0.68
CA ASN A 178 -22.45 -19.67 -0.08
C ASN A 178 -20.95 -19.39 0.14
N PHE A 179 -20.40 -19.83 1.26
CA PHE A 179 -19.00 -19.55 1.63
C PHE A 179 -18.03 -20.60 1.06
N ILE A 180 -17.75 -20.50 -0.23
CA ILE A 180 -16.82 -21.40 -0.94
C ILE A 180 -15.39 -20.85 -1.00
N GLY A 181 -14.41 -21.74 -1.12
CA GLY A 181 -13.05 -21.36 -1.46
C GLY A 181 -12.91 -21.11 -2.97
N PHE A 182 -11.93 -20.30 -3.36
CA PHE A 182 -11.60 -20.07 -4.77
C PHE A 182 -10.26 -20.74 -5.10
N MET A 183 -10.22 -21.49 -6.20
CA MET A 183 -8.95 -21.97 -6.75
C MET A 183 -8.20 -20.82 -7.39
N ILE A 184 -6.91 -20.67 -7.08
CA ILE A 184 -6.19 -19.46 -7.47
C ILE A 184 -5.72 -19.49 -8.94
N ASP A 185 -5.66 -20.67 -9.54
CA ASP A 185 -5.31 -20.85 -10.95
C ASP A 185 -6.44 -20.47 -11.92
N MET A 186 -7.54 -19.89 -11.42
CA MET A 186 -8.69 -19.44 -12.25
C MET A 186 -8.43 -18.13 -13.03
N GLY A 187 -7.18 -17.69 -13.15
CA GLY A 187 -6.82 -16.51 -13.94
C GLY A 187 -7.30 -15.19 -13.33
N PHE A 188 -7.28 -15.09 -12.00
CA PHE A 188 -7.59 -13.83 -11.31
C PHE A 188 -6.58 -12.72 -11.66
N ASP A 189 -7.05 -11.48 -11.66
CA ASP A 189 -6.18 -10.31 -11.59
C ASP A 189 -5.49 -10.26 -10.21
N TYR A 190 -4.41 -9.48 -10.10
CA TYR A 190 -3.57 -9.46 -8.91
C TYR A 190 -4.29 -8.95 -7.66
N GLN A 191 -5.24 -8.02 -7.80
CA GLN A 191 -5.98 -7.50 -6.65
C GLN A 191 -6.97 -8.54 -6.14
N SER A 192 -7.76 -9.15 -7.02
CA SER A 192 -8.72 -10.20 -6.65
C SER A 192 -8.01 -11.44 -6.12
N GLU A 193 -6.92 -11.84 -6.77
CA GLU A 193 -6.05 -12.93 -6.32
C GLU A 193 -5.56 -12.68 -4.88
N TYR A 194 -5.10 -11.46 -4.59
CA TYR A 194 -4.67 -11.08 -3.25
C TYR A 194 -5.79 -11.20 -2.23
N VAL A 195 -7.01 -10.73 -2.54
CA VAL A 195 -8.17 -10.85 -1.65
C VAL A 195 -8.53 -12.32 -1.38
N VAL A 196 -8.58 -13.15 -2.42
CA VAL A 196 -8.81 -14.59 -2.29
C VAL A 196 -7.77 -15.23 -1.39
N ARG A 197 -6.49 -14.98 -1.67
CA ARG A 197 -5.38 -15.58 -0.93
C ARG A 197 -5.31 -15.11 0.52
N TYR A 198 -5.61 -13.84 0.79
CA TYR A 198 -5.48 -13.26 2.12
C TYR A 198 -6.67 -13.58 3.03
N PHE A 199 -7.89 -13.54 2.49
CA PHE A 199 -9.11 -13.67 3.29
C PHE A 199 -9.82 -15.01 3.10
N LEU A 200 -9.75 -15.63 1.92
CA LEU A 200 -10.66 -16.71 1.52
C LEU A 200 -10.01 -18.10 1.41
N GLN A 201 -8.77 -18.27 1.87
CA GLN A 201 -8.15 -19.60 1.98
C GLN A 201 -8.88 -20.52 2.96
N ASN A 202 -9.46 -19.94 4.02
CA ASN A 202 -10.30 -20.63 5.00
C ASN A 202 -11.69 -19.98 4.96
N PRO A 203 -12.54 -20.28 3.98
CA PRO A 203 -13.78 -19.55 3.77
C PRO A 203 -14.72 -19.70 4.97
N SER A 204 -15.19 -18.56 5.49
CA SER A 204 -16.24 -18.46 6.50
C SER A 204 -17.06 -17.20 6.24
N LYS A 205 -18.19 -17.05 6.93
CA LYS A 205 -19.00 -15.82 6.83
C LYS A 205 -18.19 -14.59 7.22
N GLU A 206 -17.42 -14.68 8.30
CA GLU A 206 -16.57 -13.61 8.83
C GLU A 206 -15.45 -13.26 7.84
N ASN A 207 -14.82 -14.27 7.25
CA ASN A 207 -13.75 -14.06 6.27
C ASN A 207 -14.26 -13.46 4.96
N TYR A 208 -15.44 -13.85 4.50
CA TYR A 208 -16.11 -13.18 3.38
C TYR A 208 -16.48 -11.73 3.72
N PHE A 209 -16.97 -11.47 4.92
CA PHE A 209 -17.29 -10.11 5.35
C PHE A 209 -16.04 -9.21 5.36
N GLU A 210 -14.93 -9.70 5.91
CA GLU A 210 -13.66 -8.96 5.89
C GLU A 210 -13.12 -8.77 4.47
N ALA A 211 -13.27 -9.76 3.58
CA ALA A 211 -12.94 -9.61 2.15
C ALA A 211 -13.78 -8.51 1.48
N ILE A 212 -15.10 -8.50 1.70
CA ILE A 212 -16.02 -7.48 1.17
C ILE A 212 -15.62 -6.09 1.67
N LYS A 213 -15.38 -5.97 2.98
CA LYS A 213 -14.94 -4.72 3.61
C LYS A 213 -13.60 -4.24 3.06
N TYR A 214 -12.65 -5.15 2.84
CA TYR A 214 -11.37 -4.83 2.24
C TYR A 214 -11.52 -4.29 0.81
N SER A 215 -12.31 -4.96 -0.03
CA SER A 215 -12.60 -4.52 -1.40
C SER A 215 -13.34 -3.17 -1.42
N ILE A 216 -14.32 -2.96 -0.55
CA ILE A 216 -15.04 -1.68 -0.45
C ILE A 216 -14.11 -0.55 -0.02
N ASP A 217 -13.19 -0.82 0.91
CA ASP A 217 -12.20 0.16 1.33
C ASP A 217 -11.29 0.61 0.18
N ILE A 218 -10.88 -0.31 -0.70
CA ILE A 218 -10.06 0.00 -1.87
C ILE A 218 -10.86 0.82 -2.90
N LEU A 219 -12.05 0.33 -3.24
CA LEU A 219 -12.84 0.84 -4.36
C LEU A 219 -13.51 2.18 -4.02
N PHE A 220 -13.95 2.38 -2.78
CA PHE A 220 -14.76 3.54 -2.39
C PHE A 220 -14.07 4.48 -1.41
N PHE A 221 -13.15 3.98 -0.58
CA PHE A 221 -12.47 4.78 0.45
C PHE A 221 -10.99 5.09 0.12
N GLY A 222 -10.51 4.69 -1.06
CA GLY A 222 -9.15 5.01 -1.52
C GLY A 222 -8.05 4.31 -0.72
N LYS A 223 -8.34 3.17 -0.10
CA LYS A 223 -7.32 2.34 0.54
C LYS A 223 -6.37 1.76 -0.52
N GLU A 224 -5.09 1.65 -0.19
CA GLU A 224 -4.15 0.92 -1.06
C GLU A 224 -4.56 -0.57 -1.18
N PRO A 225 -4.43 -1.19 -2.37
CA PRO A 225 -4.87 -2.57 -2.60
C PRO A 225 -4.11 -3.66 -1.84
N TYR A 226 -2.93 -3.34 -1.31
CA TYR A 226 -2.01 -4.33 -0.75
C TYR A 226 -1.45 -3.86 0.58
N HIS A 227 -1.30 -4.79 1.52
CA HIS A 227 -0.59 -4.52 2.76
C HIS A 227 0.91 -4.28 2.49
N LYS A 228 1.51 -3.41 3.30
CA LYS A 228 2.95 -3.14 3.23
C LYS A 228 3.74 -4.28 3.88
N PHE A 229 4.89 -4.58 3.29
CA PHE A 229 5.86 -5.54 3.81
C PHE A 229 6.98 -4.83 4.55
N VAL A 230 7.29 -5.30 5.75
CA VAL A 230 8.41 -4.83 6.56
C VAL A 230 9.28 -6.03 6.91
N LEU A 231 10.57 -5.86 6.76
CA LEU A 231 11.57 -6.85 7.08
C LEU A 231 12.14 -6.57 8.47
N PHE A 232 12.25 -7.62 9.27
CA PHE A 232 12.73 -7.57 10.63
C PHE A 232 13.88 -8.56 10.82
N ARG A 233 15.02 -8.12 11.35
CA ARG A 233 16.15 -9.00 11.64
C ARG A 233 16.35 -9.14 13.15
N ASN A 234 16.23 -10.36 13.63
CA ASN A 234 16.50 -10.76 15.01
C ASN A 234 17.93 -11.34 15.05
N ASN A 235 18.92 -10.47 15.20
CA ASN A 235 20.36 -10.79 15.16
C ASN A 235 21.14 -10.24 16.37
N PHE A 236 20.48 -10.13 17.52
CA PHE A 236 21.12 -9.78 18.79
C PHE A 236 21.84 -10.99 19.39
N GLY A 237 22.98 -10.78 20.07
CA GLY A 237 23.97 -11.81 20.46
C GLY A 237 23.52 -12.90 21.46
N HIS A 238 22.22 -13.13 21.65
CA HIS A 238 21.63 -14.08 22.58
C HIS A 238 20.87 -15.18 21.81
N SER A 239 21.59 -16.22 21.36
CA SER A 239 21.05 -17.29 20.51
C SER A 239 19.83 -18.01 21.11
N GLU A 240 19.83 -18.25 22.43
CA GLU A 240 18.70 -18.86 23.13
C GLU A 240 17.44 -17.97 23.09
N GLN A 241 17.63 -16.66 23.25
CA GLN A 241 16.53 -15.70 23.22
C GLN A 241 15.96 -15.58 21.80
N ILE A 242 16.80 -15.57 20.77
CA ILE A 242 16.36 -15.62 19.36
C ILE A 242 15.53 -16.89 19.12
N LYS A 243 15.96 -18.04 19.64
CA LYS A 243 15.23 -19.32 19.50
C LYS A 243 13.87 -19.28 20.21
N LYS A 244 13.80 -18.66 21.39
CA LYS A 244 12.54 -18.44 22.10
C LYS A 244 11.58 -17.59 21.27
N PHE A 245 12.04 -16.47 20.74
CA PHE A 245 11.21 -15.60 19.89
C PHE A 245 10.76 -16.29 18.61
N TYR A 246 11.66 -17.05 17.96
CA TYR A 246 11.29 -17.86 16.80
C TYR A 246 10.14 -18.82 17.15
N ASN A 247 10.26 -19.58 18.24
CA ASN A 247 9.24 -20.56 18.64
C ASN A 247 7.91 -19.93 19.05
N ASN A 248 7.94 -18.71 19.59
CA ASN A 248 6.75 -18.00 20.06
C ASN A 248 6.07 -17.14 18.98
N ASP A 249 6.57 -17.13 17.74
CA ASP A 249 6.11 -16.26 16.67
C ASP A 249 6.27 -14.77 17.00
N GLU A 250 7.37 -14.42 17.65
CA GLU A 250 7.68 -13.06 18.10
C GLU A 250 8.82 -12.46 17.29
N THR A 251 8.72 -11.17 16.99
CA THR A 251 9.82 -10.39 16.42
C THR A 251 10.11 -9.22 17.34
N ALA A 252 11.40 -8.96 17.59
CA ALA A 252 11.79 -8.04 18.65
C ALA A 252 12.91 -7.11 18.19
N ILE A 253 12.85 -5.85 18.63
CA ILE A 253 14.06 -5.05 18.78
C ILE A 253 14.70 -5.32 20.14
N HIS A 254 16.00 -5.11 20.21
CA HIS A 254 16.81 -5.26 21.41
C HIS A 254 17.50 -3.94 21.72
N LEU A 255 17.44 -3.52 22.98
CA LEU A 255 18.13 -2.36 23.53
C LEU A 255 19.06 -2.85 24.64
N ASP A 256 20.34 -2.52 24.54
CA ASP A 256 21.37 -2.93 25.51
C ASP A 256 22.41 -1.84 25.83
N THR A 257 22.35 -0.67 25.18
CA THR A 257 23.25 0.45 25.49
C THR A 257 22.51 1.64 26.09
N GLU A 258 23.19 2.44 26.91
CA GLU A 258 22.63 3.68 27.48
C GLU A 258 22.04 4.62 26.41
N LYS A 259 22.72 4.75 25.26
CA LYS A 259 22.25 5.55 24.13
C LYS A 259 20.93 5.05 23.57
N ASP A 260 20.74 3.73 23.55
CA ASP A 260 19.51 3.12 23.08
C ASP A 260 18.37 3.40 24.05
N PHE A 261 18.62 3.32 25.35
CA PHE A 261 17.64 3.64 26.38
C PHE A 261 17.24 5.11 26.35
N GLU A 262 18.20 6.04 26.29
CA GLU A 262 17.93 7.48 26.19
C GLU A 262 17.08 7.82 24.97
N ASP A 263 17.39 7.22 23.82
CA ASP A 263 16.71 7.49 22.57
C ASP A 263 15.34 6.81 22.49
N TRP A 264 15.18 5.67 23.15
CA TRP A 264 13.90 5.03 23.36
C TRP A 264 12.97 5.87 24.23
N GLU A 265 13.49 6.48 25.31
CA GLU A 265 12.68 7.40 26.13
C GLU A 265 12.16 8.59 25.32
N LYS A 266 12.97 9.15 24.42
CA LYS A 266 12.53 10.21 23.50
C LYS A 266 11.37 9.74 22.64
N TYR A 267 11.49 8.54 22.06
CA TYR A 267 10.40 7.92 21.30
C TYR A 267 9.11 7.81 22.15
N ILE A 268 9.19 7.31 23.39
CA ILE A 268 8.04 7.19 24.30
C ILE A 268 7.43 8.56 24.64
N LYS A 269 8.25 9.60 24.78
CA LYS A 269 7.82 10.99 25.02
C LYS A 269 7.25 11.67 23.76
N GLY A 270 7.22 10.99 22.62
CA GLY A 270 6.74 11.52 21.34
C GLY A 270 7.76 12.39 20.59
N GLU A 271 9.00 12.44 21.06
CA GLU A 271 10.10 13.17 20.44
C GLU A 271 10.68 12.36 19.25
N ASN A 272 11.67 12.96 18.57
CA ASN A 272 12.34 12.31 17.45
C ASN A 272 13.59 11.55 17.92
N PRO A 273 13.60 10.21 17.83
CA PRO A 273 14.79 9.42 18.13
C PRO A 273 15.90 9.68 17.11
N LYS A 274 17.15 9.58 17.52
CA LYS A 274 18.37 9.70 16.69
C LYS A 274 18.80 8.36 16.08
N GLN A 275 18.65 7.26 16.80
CA GLN A 275 19.05 5.93 16.37
C GLN A 275 18.16 5.46 15.22
N GLN A 276 18.77 5.05 14.11
CA GLN A 276 18.03 4.70 12.88
C GLN A 276 17.03 3.56 13.10
N TYR A 277 17.37 2.53 13.89
CA TYR A 277 16.48 1.40 14.09
C TYR A 277 15.27 1.78 14.98
N ILE A 278 15.41 2.72 15.92
CA ILE A 278 14.30 3.28 16.71
C ILE A 278 13.41 4.18 15.84
N GLN A 279 14.00 5.01 14.96
CA GLN A 279 13.24 5.78 13.96
C GLN A 279 12.41 4.85 13.06
N ARG A 280 12.98 3.73 12.63
CA ARG A 280 12.26 2.77 11.79
C ARG A 280 11.19 2.04 12.59
N TRP A 281 11.44 1.75 13.87
CA TRP A 281 10.40 1.23 14.76
C TRP A 281 9.23 2.19 14.87
N LYS A 282 9.48 3.50 15.08
CA LYS A 282 8.45 4.55 15.07
C LYS A 282 7.65 4.54 13.77
N SER A 283 8.33 4.43 12.62
CA SER A 283 7.66 4.31 11.31
C SER A 283 6.77 3.06 11.22
N LEU A 284 7.21 1.91 11.75
CA LEU A 284 6.41 0.69 11.80
C LEU A 284 5.19 0.86 12.71
N THR A 285 5.33 1.46 13.89
CA THR A 285 4.20 1.69 14.80
C THR A 285 3.20 2.68 14.22
N ASP A 286 3.67 3.74 13.56
CA ASP A 286 2.81 4.71 12.86
C ASP A 286 2.04 4.04 11.71
N LEU A 287 2.71 3.17 10.97
CA LEU A 287 2.09 2.38 9.90
C LEU A 287 1.04 1.40 10.47
N ASN A 288 1.39 0.67 11.53
CA ASN A 288 0.52 -0.30 12.18
C ASN A 288 -0.71 0.35 12.82
N SER A 289 -0.61 1.61 13.29
CA SER A 289 -1.78 2.35 13.77
C SER A 289 -2.85 2.57 12.70
N LYS A 290 -2.45 2.52 11.41
CA LYS A 290 -3.31 2.82 10.26
C LYS A 290 -3.82 1.55 9.57
N GLN A 291 -3.01 0.50 9.51
CA GLN A 291 -3.30 -0.74 8.77
C GLN A 291 -2.57 -1.97 9.33
N ASP A 292 -3.00 -3.15 8.91
CA ASP A 292 -2.25 -4.38 9.12
C ASP A 292 -0.90 -4.30 8.36
N VAL A 293 0.15 -4.88 8.93
CA VAL A 293 1.49 -4.90 8.35
C VAL A 293 1.98 -6.33 8.26
N ILE A 294 2.52 -6.73 7.10
CA ILE A 294 3.11 -8.06 6.92
C ILE A 294 4.60 -7.97 7.27
N ILE A 295 5.03 -8.82 8.18
CA ILE A 295 6.41 -8.90 8.65
C ILE A 295 7.10 -10.14 8.08
N ILE A 296 8.27 -9.93 7.48
CA ILE A 296 9.24 -10.99 7.16
C ILE A 296 10.37 -10.90 8.19
N SER A 297 10.40 -11.84 9.13
CA SER A 297 11.38 -11.89 10.20
C SER A 297 12.48 -12.89 9.90
N SER A 298 13.73 -12.44 9.92
CA SER A 298 14.93 -13.28 9.91
C SER A 298 15.42 -13.51 11.34
N PHE A 299 15.80 -14.74 11.65
CA PHE A 299 16.29 -15.17 12.96
C PHE A 299 17.67 -15.79 12.78
N GLN A 300 18.70 -15.10 13.30
CA GLN A 300 20.09 -15.48 13.06
C GLN A 300 20.37 -16.92 13.50
N GLY A 301 20.93 -17.72 12.58
CA GLY A 301 21.26 -19.12 12.84
C GLY A 301 20.07 -20.08 12.92
N ILE A 302 18.83 -19.61 12.67
CA ILE A 302 17.62 -20.42 12.77
C ILE A 302 16.87 -20.47 11.44
N GLY A 303 16.47 -19.32 10.89
CA GLY A 303 15.66 -19.28 9.67
C GLY A 303 14.78 -18.04 9.58
N TYR A 304 13.69 -18.15 8.83
CA TYR A 304 12.80 -17.03 8.54
C TYR A 304 11.35 -17.38 8.86
N LYS A 305 10.59 -16.38 9.31
CA LYS A 305 9.14 -16.45 9.42
C LYS A 305 8.48 -15.29 8.70
N ILE A 306 7.29 -15.52 8.20
CA ILE A 306 6.39 -14.46 7.74
C ILE A 306 5.12 -14.49 8.58
N GLY A 307 4.63 -13.34 8.98
CA GLY A 307 3.41 -13.20 9.78
C GLY A 307 2.86 -11.79 9.69
N LYS A 308 1.70 -11.52 10.28
CA LYS A 308 1.12 -10.17 10.28
C LYS A 308 1.07 -9.56 11.67
N ILE A 309 1.21 -8.24 11.73
CA ILE A 309 0.85 -7.44 12.89
C ILE A 309 -0.47 -6.76 12.55
N LYS A 310 -1.52 -7.08 13.31
CA LYS A 310 -2.86 -6.50 13.13
C LYS A 310 -2.84 -5.00 13.43
N LYS A 311 -3.67 -4.23 12.73
CA LYS A 311 -3.81 -2.79 12.94
C LYS A 311 -4.04 -2.46 14.41
N GLY A 312 -3.22 -1.55 14.95
CA GLY A 312 -3.32 -1.07 16.32
C GLY A 312 -2.83 -2.07 17.37
N ALA A 313 -2.07 -3.09 16.99
CA ALA A 313 -1.43 -3.99 17.93
C ALA A 313 -0.47 -3.22 18.84
N LYS A 314 -0.46 -3.59 20.12
CA LYS A 314 0.52 -3.09 21.09
C LYS A 314 1.72 -4.02 21.10
N PHE A 315 2.90 -3.45 21.32
CA PHE A 315 4.12 -4.22 21.54
C PHE A 315 4.34 -4.47 23.03
N GLU A 316 4.95 -5.60 23.36
CA GLU A 316 5.25 -6.00 24.72
C GLU A 316 6.70 -5.68 25.07
N LYS A 317 6.97 -5.48 26.37
CA LYS A 317 8.32 -5.24 26.91
C LYS A 317 8.75 -6.46 27.71
N ILE A 318 9.91 -7.00 27.39
CA ILE A 318 10.59 -8.04 28.18
C ILE A 318 11.92 -7.48 28.66
N VAL A 319 12.24 -7.72 29.93
CA VAL A 319 13.53 -7.36 30.54
C VAL A 319 14.27 -8.66 30.85
N ASN A 320 15.53 -8.76 30.41
CA ASN A 320 16.40 -9.89 30.69
C ASN A 320 17.79 -9.38 31.07
N GLY A 321 18.10 -9.35 32.36
CA GLY A 321 19.30 -8.69 32.88
C GLY A 321 19.31 -7.20 32.51
N THR A 322 20.40 -6.75 31.88
CA THR A 322 20.55 -5.37 31.38
C THR A 322 19.91 -5.16 30.00
N SER A 323 19.45 -6.22 29.34
CA SER A 323 18.84 -6.14 28.02
C SER A 323 17.32 -5.93 28.11
N VAL A 324 16.79 -5.07 27.25
CA VAL A 324 15.35 -4.86 27.08
C VAL A 324 14.95 -5.21 25.66
N TYR A 325 13.87 -5.96 25.53
CA TYR A 325 13.27 -6.33 24.25
C TYR A 325 11.89 -5.70 24.14
N TYR A 326 11.61 -5.11 22.97
CA TYR A 326 10.26 -4.70 22.60
C TYR A 326 9.82 -5.53 21.41
N LEU A 327 8.71 -6.25 21.56
CA LEU A 327 8.31 -7.28 20.61
C LEU A 327 6.88 -7.16 20.14
N PHE A 328 6.68 -7.60 18.90
CA PHE A 328 5.36 -7.88 18.34
C PHE A 328 5.17 -9.38 18.21
N LYS A 329 3.98 -9.84 18.59
CA LYS A 329 3.50 -11.17 18.25
C LYS A 329 2.98 -11.17 16.81
N LEU A 330 3.41 -12.14 16.03
CA LEU A 330 3.02 -12.33 14.64
C LEU A 330 1.81 -13.25 14.57
N GLU A 331 0.70 -12.75 14.02
CA GLU A 331 -0.47 -13.58 13.73
C GLU A 331 -0.25 -14.40 12.46
N ASN A 332 -0.76 -15.64 12.45
CA ASN A 332 -0.67 -16.59 11.33
C ASN A 332 0.77 -16.79 10.84
N ALA A 333 1.72 -16.79 11.77
CA ALA A 333 3.13 -16.92 11.44
C ALA A 333 3.44 -18.29 10.82
N LYS A 334 4.21 -18.27 9.73
CA LYS A 334 4.65 -19.46 9.01
C LYS A 334 6.15 -19.38 8.76
N ALA A 335 6.85 -20.51 8.90
CA ALA A 335 8.23 -20.61 8.47
C ALA A 335 8.32 -20.43 6.95
N ILE A 336 9.33 -19.69 6.49
CA ILE A 336 9.59 -19.51 5.06
C ILE A 336 10.59 -20.59 4.62
N ASN A 337 10.20 -21.40 3.64
CA ASN A 337 11.12 -22.30 2.96
C ASN A 337 11.87 -21.53 1.86
N LEU A 338 13.17 -21.33 2.04
CA LEU A 338 14.00 -20.59 1.07
C LEU A 338 14.14 -21.30 -0.26
N ASP A 339 13.99 -22.63 -0.33
CA ASP A 339 14.03 -23.37 -1.60
C ASP A 339 12.81 -23.03 -2.47
N LEU A 340 11.68 -22.73 -1.84
CA LEU A 340 10.44 -22.33 -2.50
C LEU A 340 10.37 -20.81 -2.72
N TYR A 341 11.18 -20.02 -2.00
CA TYR A 341 11.12 -18.56 -1.96
C TYR A 341 12.53 -17.94 -1.92
N GLN A 342 13.35 -18.29 -2.92
CA GLN A 342 14.78 -17.93 -2.96
C GLN A 342 15.00 -16.42 -2.92
N PHE A 343 14.12 -15.65 -3.56
CA PHE A 343 14.14 -14.19 -3.59
C PHE A 343 14.14 -13.51 -2.22
N VAL A 344 13.68 -14.19 -1.15
CA VAL A 344 13.70 -13.64 0.21
C VAL A 344 15.11 -13.25 0.63
N GLN A 345 16.13 -14.00 0.18
CA GLN A 345 17.51 -13.67 0.48
C GLN A 345 17.94 -12.36 -0.20
N THR A 346 17.45 -12.12 -1.41
CA THR A 346 17.80 -10.93 -2.20
C THR A 346 17.24 -9.65 -1.61
N ILE A 347 16.10 -9.70 -0.90
CA ILE A 347 15.45 -8.51 -0.31
C ILE A 347 16.00 -8.13 1.06
N LEU A 348 16.80 -8.99 1.72
CA LEU A 348 17.39 -8.73 3.03
C LEU A 348 18.50 -7.67 2.92
N PRO A 349 18.36 -6.49 3.57
CA PRO A 349 19.46 -5.55 3.68
C PRO A 349 20.56 -6.09 4.60
N ALA A 350 21.82 -5.98 4.16
CA ALA A 350 22.97 -6.59 4.85
C ALA A 350 23.17 -6.10 6.30
N ASN A 351 22.82 -4.84 6.62
CA ASN A 351 23.22 -4.15 7.87
C ASN A 351 22.06 -3.45 8.61
N VAL A 352 20.84 -4.00 8.56
CA VAL A 352 19.65 -3.30 9.06
C VAL A 352 18.77 -4.22 9.91
N THR A 353 18.35 -3.72 11.08
CA THR A 353 17.40 -4.41 11.98
C THR A 353 15.96 -4.38 11.45
N LEU A 354 15.53 -3.24 10.90
CA LEU A 354 14.17 -3.06 10.38
C LEU A 354 14.19 -2.28 9.06
N SER A 355 13.47 -2.72 8.04
CA SER A 355 13.34 -1.97 6.79
C SER A 355 12.00 -2.22 6.12
N ASN A 356 11.46 -1.17 5.50
CA ASN A 356 10.38 -1.34 4.53
C ASN A 356 10.93 -2.10 3.32
N VAL A 357 10.09 -2.95 2.71
CA VAL A 357 10.43 -3.62 1.46
C VAL A 357 9.70 -2.93 0.33
N ASN A 358 10.46 -2.30 -0.57
CA ASN A 358 9.93 -1.51 -1.68
C ASN A 358 10.18 -2.16 -3.06
N ARG A 359 10.67 -3.39 -3.08
CA ARG A 359 11.00 -4.16 -4.30
C ARG A 359 10.41 -5.56 -4.21
N LYS A 360 10.32 -6.24 -5.36
CA LYS A 360 9.76 -7.60 -5.47
C LYS A 360 8.33 -7.69 -4.92
N ASN A 361 7.53 -6.63 -5.11
CA ASN A 361 6.20 -6.48 -4.52
C ASN A 361 5.25 -7.58 -4.97
N TYR A 362 5.29 -7.99 -6.23
CA TYR A 362 4.44 -9.06 -6.73
C TYR A 362 4.84 -10.41 -6.14
N SER A 363 6.14 -10.72 -6.12
CA SER A 363 6.67 -11.93 -5.49
C SER A 363 6.30 -12.01 -4.01
N LEU A 364 6.42 -10.89 -3.27
CA LEU A 364 6.09 -10.79 -1.84
C LEU A 364 4.62 -11.10 -1.53
N ARG A 365 3.71 -10.62 -2.37
CA ARG A 365 2.26 -10.87 -2.25
C ARG A 365 1.92 -12.36 -2.28
N LYS A 366 2.78 -13.21 -2.86
CA LYS A 366 2.58 -14.67 -2.93
C LYS A 366 3.15 -15.43 -1.72
N ILE A 367 4.19 -14.91 -1.05
CA ILE A 367 4.79 -15.58 0.12
C ILE A 367 3.84 -15.62 1.31
N PHE A 368 3.22 -14.48 1.66
CA PHE A 368 2.37 -14.40 2.86
C PHE A 368 1.21 -15.41 2.89
N PRO A 369 0.48 -15.63 1.78
CA PRO A 369 -0.51 -16.70 1.73
C PRO A 369 0.09 -18.12 1.61
N GLY A 370 1.43 -18.27 1.62
CA GLY A 370 2.13 -19.56 1.62
C GLY A 370 2.08 -20.29 0.28
N VAL A 371 2.06 -19.56 -0.83
CA VAL A 371 1.85 -20.12 -2.16
C VAL A 371 3.18 -20.41 -2.82
N VAL A 372 3.42 -21.67 -3.18
CA VAL A 372 4.62 -22.06 -3.94
C VAL A 372 4.71 -21.26 -5.23
N CYS A 373 5.76 -20.46 -5.35
CA CYS A 373 6.06 -19.74 -6.56
C CYS A 373 7.10 -20.51 -7.35
N ASN A 374 6.78 -20.79 -8.61
CA ASN A 374 7.83 -21.19 -9.55
C ASN A 374 8.85 -20.06 -9.67
N VAL A 375 10.13 -20.42 -9.67
CA VAL A 375 11.27 -19.52 -9.83
C VAL A 375 11.12 -18.62 -11.06
N SER A 376 10.49 -19.14 -12.13
CA SER A 376 10.16 -18.40 -13.35
C SER A 376 9.22 -17.21 -13.15
N ASN A 377 8.51 -17.14 -12.02
CA ASN A 377 7.49 -16.13 -11.73
C ASN A 377 7.99 -15.06 -10.72
N PHE A 378 9.26 -15.13 -10.33
CA PHE A 378 9.85 -14.13 -9.44
C PHE A 378 10.31 -12.91 -10.22
N GLU A 379 9.98 -11.72 -9.69
CA GLU A 379 10.52 -10.46 -10.16
C GLU A 379 12.04 -10.43 -9.94
N MET A 380 12.81 -10.41 -11.04
CA MET A 380 14.23 -10.07 -11.01
C MET A 380 14.37 -8.54 -10.88
N ASP A 381 15.29 -8.07 -10.04
CA ASP A 381 15.63 -6.66 -10.00
C ASP A 381 16.62 -6.29 -11.12
N ASP A 382 16.81 -5.00 -11.38
CA ASP A 382 17.66 -4.52 -12.48
C ASP A 382 19.09 -5.10 -12.38
N ILE A 383 19.63 -5.21 -11.16
CA ILE A 383 20.96 -5.79 -10.92
C ILE A 383 20.99 -7.28 -11.29
N ALA A 384 19.98 -8.05 -10.89
CA ALA A 384 19.87 -9.45 -11.26
C ALA A 384 19.81 -9.64 -12.78
N ILE A 385 19.05 -8.80 -13.49
CA ILE A 385 18.95 -8.85 -14.96
C ILE A 385 20.29 -8.46 -15.60
N GLU A 386 20.98 -7.43 -15.08
CA GLU A 386 22.31 -7.06 -15.56
C GLU A 386 23.32 -8.20 -15.41
N ILE A 387 23.31 -8.91 -14.28
CA ILE A 387 24.17 -10.08 -14.06
C ILE A 387 23.83 -11.18 -15.08
N LEU A 388 22.54 -11.47 -15.28
CA LEU A 388 22.11 -12.48 -16.25
C LEU A 388 22.55 -12.14 -17.67
N VAL A 389 22.37 -10.90 -18.09
CA VAL A 389 22.78 -10.44 -19.42
C VAL A 389 24.30 -10.49 -19.56
N ALA A 390 25.05 -10.07 -18.54
CA ALA A 390 26.50 -10.14 -18.55
C ALA A 390 27.00 -11.59 -18.69
N GLU A 391 26.40 -12.52 -17.96
CA GLU A 391 26.72 -13.95 -18.08
C GLU A 391 26.28 -14.52 -19.42
N TRP A 392 25.15 -14.08 -19.97
CA TRP A 392 24.69 -14.55 -21.28
C TRP A 392 25.67 -14.13 -22.37
N LEU A 393 26.17 -12.88 -22.30
CA LEU A 393 27.20 -12.35 -23.18
C LEU A 393 28.55 -13.07 -23.05
N ARG A 394 28.83 -13.79 -21.96
CA ARG A 394 30.02 -14.67 -21.82
C ARG A 394 29.76 -16.11 -22.26
N SER A 395 28.50 -16.51 -22.29
CA SER A 395 28.10 -17.90 -22.49
C SER A 395 28.23 -18.36 -23.96
N LYS A 396 27.98 -19.64 -24.20
CA LYS A 396 27.84 -20.20 -25.57
C LYS A 396 26.63 -19.65 -26.35
N TYR A 397 25.64 -19.08 -25.66
CA TYR A 397 24.38 -18.62 -26.26
C TYR A 397 24.51 -17.26 -26.97
N ALA A 398 25.44 -16.40 -26.52
CA ALA A 398 25.68 -15.14 -27.19
C ALA A 398 26.31 -15.32 -28.59
N PRO A 399 25.80 -14.63 -29.62
CA PRO A 399 26.44 -14.57 -30.93
C PRO A 399 27.89 -14.09 -30.79
N LYS A 400 28.84 -14.71 -31.51
CA LYS A 400 30.28 -14.35 -31.45
C LYS A 400 30.54 -12.84 -31.54
N LYS A 401 29.81 -12.15 -32.43
CA LYS A 401 29.92 -10.70 -32.64
C LYS A 401 29.57 -9.84 -31.42
N TYR A 402 28.93 -10.40 -30.40
CA TYR A 402 28.59 -9.72 -29.14
C TYR A 402 29.18 -10.45 -27.93
N LYS A 403 29.77 -11.62 -28.11
CA LYS A 403 30.28 -12.43 -27.00
C LYS A 403 31.49 -11.72 -26.39
N ILE A 404 31.43 -11.47 -25.09
CA ILE A 404 32.45 -10.72 -24.35
C ILE A 404 33.58 -11.66 -23.95
N LYS A 405 34.80 -11.28 -24.31
CA LYS A 405 36.06 -11.91 -23.87
C LYS A 405 36.57 -11.30 -22.57
N PHE A 406 36.47 -9.98 -22.43
CA PHE A 406 36.88 -9.25 -21.22
C PHE A 406 35.81 -8.22 -20.84
N GLN A 407 35.30 -8.28 -19.60
CA GLN A 407 34.41 -7.24 -19.08
C GLN A 407 35.26 -6.12 -18.45
N ILE A 408 35.08 -4.89 -18.93
CA ILE A 408 35.87 -3.71 -18.50
C ILE A 408 35.26 -3.05 -17.27
N LEU A 409 33.93 -3.02 -17.16
CA LEU A 409 33.23 -2.45 -16.01
C LEU A 409 32.47 -3.54 -15.26
N LYS A 410 32.71 -3.72 -13.95
CA LYS A 410 31.68 -4.31 -13.07
C LYS A 410 30.49 -3.35 -13.08
N THR A 411 29.29 -3.89 -13.28
CA THR A 411 27.99 -3.23 -13.19
C THR A 411 27.99 -1.95 -12.33
N GLY A 412 27.61 -0.80 -12.91
CA GLY A 412 27.41 0.46 -12.18
C GLY A 412 28.60 1.44 -12.07
N GLY A 413 29.50 1.50 -13.06
CA GLY A 413 30.57 2.52 -13.11
C GLY A 413 30.11 3.93 -13.54
N ASN A 414 31.06 4.89 -13.62
CA ASN A 414 30.89 6.35 -13.84
C ASN A 414 30.03 6.82 -15.06
N LYS A 415 29.48 5.92 -15.88
CA LYS A 415 28.62 6.23 -17.03
C LYS A 415 27.20 5.71 -16.76
N LYS A 416 26.30 6.59 -16.32
CA LYS A 416 24.91 6.27 -15.91
C LYS A 416 24.04 5.61 -16.99
N ASP A 417 24.46 5.66 -18.26
CA ASP A 417 23.71 5.14 -19.40
C ASP A 417 24.31 3.83 -19.94
N ILE A 418 25.31 3.23 -19.27
CA ILE A 418 25.91 1.97 -19.69
C ILE A 418 25.89 1.00 -18.51
N ASP A 419 25.19 -0.11 -18.67
CA ASP A 419 25.05 -1.11 -17.63
C ASP A 419 26.18 -2.15 -17.70
N ILE A 420 26.57 -2.57 -18.91
CA ILE A 420 27.68 -3.50 -19.15
C ILE A 420 28.60 -2.95 -20.25
N SER A 421 29.91 -3.04 -20.03
CA SER A 421 30.92 -2.74 -21.06
C SER A 421 32.00 -3.81 -21.09
N GLY A 422 32.40 -4.22 -22.29
CA GLY A 422 33.45 -5.21 -22.48
C GLY A 422 34.03 -5.21 -23.88
N ILE A 423 35.06 -6.02 -24.08
CA ILE A 423 35.69 -6.28 -25.36
C ILE A 423 35.15 -7.61 -25.88
N THR A 424 34.66 -7.63 -27.11
CA THR A 424 34.13 -8.84 -27.74
C THR A 424 35.23 -9.82 -28.15
N GLU A 425 34.85 -11.05 -28.53
CA GLU A 425 35.79 -12.01 -29.15
C GLU A 425 36.42 -11.50 -30.46
N ASN A 426 35.82 -10.48 -31.10
CA ASN A 426 36.34 -9.82 -32.30
C ASN A 426 37.19 -8.57 -31.97
N ASP A 427 37.58 -8.38 -30.71
CA ASP A 427 38.34 -7.22 -30.21
C ASP A 427 37.63 -5.87 -30.42
N GLU A 428 36.30 -5.86 -30.59
CA GLU A 428 35.48 -4.66 -30.65
C GLU A 428 34.99 -4.22 -29.26
N ASN A 429 34.93 -2.90 -29.01
CA ASN A 429 34.29 -2.35 -27.82
C ASN A 429 32.77 -2.54 -27.88
N LEU A 430 32.21 -3.18 -26.86
CA LEU A 430 30.77 -3.38 -26.69
C LEU A 430 30.27 -2.60 -25.47
N ILE A 431 29.17 -1.89 -25.67
CA ILE A 431 28.37 -1.28 -24.60
C ILE A 431 26.94 -1.82 -24.66
N VAL A 432 26.38 -2.05 -23.49
CA VAL A 432 25.07 -2.70 -23.33
C VAL A 432 24.21 -1.86 -22.41
N GLN A 433 22.96 -1.69 -22.82
CA GLN A 433 21.90 -1.19 -21.94
C GLN A 433 20.89 -2.32 -21.69
N VAL A 434 20.54 -2.49 -20.44
CA VAL A 434 19.59 -3.45 -19.90
C VAL A 434 18.45 -2.69 -19.23
N SER A 435 17.21 -3.15 -19.41
CA SER A 435 16.07 -2.66 -18.63
C SER A 435 14.90 -3.61 -18.73
N ASN A 436 14.20 -3.86 -17.63
CA ASN A 436 13.00 -4.70 -17.63
C ASN A 436 11.74 -4.02 -18.20
N THR A 437 11.87 -2.80 -18.73
CA THR A 437 10.71 -2.03 -19.23
C THR A 437 10.15 -2.64 -20.53
N GLU A 438 8.82 -2.65 -20.63
CA GLU A 438 8.10 -2.95 -21.89
C GLU A 438 7.63 -1.65 -22.59
N ASN A 439 7.81 -0.48 -21.96
CA ASN A 439 7.31 0.80 -22.45
C ASN A 439 8.16 1.34 -23.61
N LEU A 440 7.56 1.41 -24.80
CA LEU A 440 8.23 1.87 -26.02
C LEU A 440 8.82 3.29 -25.92
N GLY A 441 8.17 4.22 -25.20
CA GLY A 441 8.67 5.58 -25.01
C GLY A 441 9.95 5.60 -24.17
N THR A 442 9.95 4.87 -23.06
CA THR A 442 11.14 4.70 -22.21
C THR A 442 12.28 4.00 -22.94
N ILE A 443 11.97 2.97 -23.74
CA ILE A 443 12.95 2.26 -24.57
C ILE A 443 13.62 3.20 -25.57
N LYS A 444 12.83 3.97 -26.33
CA LYS A 444 13.36 4.94 -27.30
C LYS A 444 14.26 5.99 -26.64
N ASN A 445 13.90 6.47 -25.46
CA ASN A 445 14.72 7.42 -24.70
C ASN A 445 16.05 6.79 -24.24
N LYS A 446 16.06 5.53 -23.81
CA LYS A 446 17.29 4.80 -23.44
C LYS A 446 18.21 4.59 -24.64
N ILE A 447 17.66 4.24 -25.80
CA ILE A 447 18.42 4.12 -27.06
C ILE A 447 19.05 5.46 -27.43
N ALA A 448 18.27 6.54 -27.44
CA ALA A 448 18.77 7.88 -27.80
C ALA A 448 19.95 8.36 -26.92
N LYS A 449 19.96 7.99 -25.63
CA LYS A 449 21.06 8.32 -24.71
C LYS A 449 22.36 7.59 -25.04
N MET A 450 22.28 6.43 -25.68
CA MET A 450 23.43 5.62 -26.06
C MET A 450 24.06 6.08 -27.37
N GLU A 451 23.35 6.85 -28.20
CA GLU A 451 23.84 7.31 -29.50
C GLU A 451 25.13 8.12 -29.41
N LYS A 452 25.35 8.87 -28.32
CA LYS A 452 26.59 9.64 -28.09
C LYS A 452 27.89 8.82 -28.02
N TYR A 453 27.82 7.49 -28.10
CA TYR A 453 28.96 6.58 -28.05
C TYR A 453 29.21 5.97 -29.44
N ASP A 454 29.79 6.75 -30.35
CA ASP A 454 29.95 6.36 -31.76
C ASP A 454 30.96 5.21 -31.97
N ASP A 455 32.03 5.16 -31.17
CA ASP A 455 33.12 4.19 -31.32
C ASP A 455 32.85 2.81 -30.69
N CYS A 456 31.61 2.55 -30.29
CA CYS A 456 31.23 1.34 -29.57
C CYS A 456 30.09 0.62 -30.30
N LYS A 457 30.22 -0.70 -30.37
CA LYS A 457 29.10 -1.56 -30.71
C LYS A 457 28.05 -1.47 -29.61
N LYS A 458 26.79 -1.32 -30.00
CA LYS A 458 25.66 -1.16 -29.09
C LYS A 458 24.75 -2.38 -29.19
N ILE A 459 24.28 -2.88 -28.06
CA ILE A 459 23.23 -3.89 -27.99
C ILE A 459 22.33 -3.59 -26.80
N PHE A 460 21.04 -3.89 -26.97
CA PHE A 460 20.03 -3.53 -26.00
C PHE A 460 19.24 -4.76 -25.57
N PHE A 461 18.99 -4.88 -24.27
CA PHE A 461 18.20 -5.94 -23.68
C PHE A 461 16.98 -5.32 -23.00
N PHE A 462 15.80 -5.62 -23.53
CA PHE A 462 14.52 -5.12 -23.04
C PHE A 462 13.51 -6.27 -22.93
N ASN A 463 12.47 -6.11 -22.13
CA ASN A 463 11.41 -7.10 -22.02
C ASN A 463 10.35 -6.87 -23.11
N ILE A 464 10.76 -6.94 -24.37
CA ILE A 464 9.87 -6.75 -25.53
C ILE A 464 10.20 -7.77 -26.62
N GLN A 465 9.17 -8.30 -27.28
CA GLN A 465 9.33 -9.27 -28.36
C GLN A 465 9.90 -8.66 -29.65
N SER A 466 9.95 -7.33 -29.77
CA SER A 466 10.52 -6.67 -30.94
C SER A 466 12.01 -6.97 -31.06
N GLN A 467 12.45 -7.35 -32.25
CA GLN A 467 13.87 -7.65 -32.53
C GLN A 467 14.67 -6.40 -32.92
N GLU A 468 13.99 -5.30 -33.28
CA GLU A 468 14.64 -4.06 -33.72
C GLU A 468 13.79 -2.83 -33.37
N ILE A 469 14.44 -1.76 -32.88
CA ILE A 469 13.83 -0.46 -32.60
C ILE A 469 14.82 0.63 -33.03
N ASN A 470 14.36 1.57 -33.86
CA ASN A 470 15.17 2.68 -34.40
C ASN A 470 16.48 2.22 -35.07
N GLY A 471 16.48 1.09 -35.79
CA GLY A 471 17.69 0.57 -36.44
C GLY A 471 18.64 -0.21 -35.50
N HIS A 472 18.30 -0.31 -34.21
CA HIS A 472 19.11 -1.03 -33.23
C HIS A 472 18.52 -2.39 -32.91
N LYS A 473 19.41 -3.40 -32.89
CA LYS A 473 19.05 -4.76 -32.49
C LYS A 473 18.70 -4.81 -31.01
N ILE A 474 17.54 -5.39 -30.72
CA ILE A 474 17.04 -5.64 -29.37
C ILE A 474 17.04 -7.15 -29.11
N ILE A 475 17.44 -7.55 -27.91
CA ILE A 475 17.29 -8.93 -27.43
C ILE A 475 16.25 -8.93 -26.31
N ASP A 476 15.21 -9.74 -26.46
CA ASP A 476 14.23 -9.98 -25.40
C ASP A 476 14.91 -10.68 -24.21
N ILE A 477 14.79 -10.10 -23.02
CA ILE A 477 15.31 -10.69 -21.77
C ILE A 477 14.70 -12.08 -21.53
N LYS A 478 13.46 -12.32 -21.96
CA LYS A 478 12.83 -13.66 -21.86
C LYS A 478 13.62 -14.71 -22.63
N ASN A 479 14.19 -14.37 -23.78
CA ASN A 479 15.01 -15.30 -24.56
C ASN A 479 16.32 -15.66 -23.83
N VAL A 480 16.92 -14.69 -23.14
CA VAL A 480 18.12 -14.92 -22.30
C VAL A 480 17.81 -15.93 -21.20
N ILE A 481 16.67 -15.76 -20.51
CA ILE A 481 16.22 -16.66 -19.45
C ILE A 481 15.96 -18.07 -20.01
N GLU A 482 15.28 -18.19 -21.15
CA GLU A 482 14.99 -19.48 -21.78
C GLU A 482 16.26 -20.22 -22.23
N ASP A 483 17.28 -19.50 -22.71
CA ASP A 483 18.58 -20.11 -23.02
C ASP A 483 19.26 -20.67 -21.77
N PHE A 484 19.19 -19.94 -20.66
CA PHE A 484 19.82 -20.34 -19.41
C PHE A 484 19.13 -21.52 -18.74
N LYS A 485 17.80 -21.62 -18.82
CA LYS A 485 17.04 -22.79 -18.33
C LYS A 485 17.46 -24.12 -18.99
N LYS A 486 18.02 -24.06 -20.21
CA LYS A 486 18.50 -25.26 -20.94
C LYS A 486 19.83 -25.79 -20.39
N ASP A 487 20.52 -25.05 -19.53
CA ASP A 487 21.83 -25.41 -18.98
C ASP A 487 21.78 -25.55 -17.45
N LYS A 488 22.20 -26.70 -16.91
CA LYS A 488 22.18 -26.95 -15.46
C LYS A 488 23.02 -25.93 -14.67
N TYR A 489 24.10 -25.42 -15.25
CA TYR A 489 24.94 -24.42 -14.58
C TYR A 489 24.21 -23.08 -14.47
N TYR A 490 23.62 -22.61 -15.56
CA TYR A 490 22.91 -21.32 -15.59
C TYR A 490 21.52 -21.39 -14.94
N ASP A 491 20.87 -22.55 -14.89
CA ASP A 491 19.63 -22.75 -14.11
C ASP A 491 19.87 -22.49 -12.62
N LYS A 492 21.04 -22.86 -12.10
CA LYS A 492 21.43 -22.53 -10.72
C LYS A 492 21.60 -21.03 -10.53
N LEU A 493 22.25 -20.34 -11.47
CA LEU A 493 22.40 -18.88 -11.42
C LEU A 493 21.05 -18.17 -11.45
N LEU A 494 20.12 -18.60 -12.32
CA LEU A 494 18.76 -18.05 -12.39
C LEU A 494 18.08 -18.10 -11.02
N ARG A 495 18.13 -19.27 -10.35
CA ARG A 495 17.58 -19.48 -9.01
C ARG A 495 18.17 -18.56 -7.93
N GLU A 496 19.47 -18.28 -8.00
CA GLU A 496 20.14 -17.39 -7.04
C GLU A 496 19.78 -15.91 -7.24
N LEU A 497 19.42 -15.52 -8.47
CA LEU A 497 19.14 -14.13 -8.85
C LEU A 497 17.65 -13.77 -8.79
N THR A 498 16.78 -14.76 -8.99
CA THR A 498 15.33 -14.64 -8.80
C THR A 498 14.96 -14.61 -7.33
#